data_AF-A0A964IY23-F1
#
_entry.id   AF-A0A964IY23-F1
#
_cell.length_a   1.000
_cell.length_b   1.000
_cell.length_c   1.000
_cell.angle_alpha   90.00
_cell.angle_beta   90.00
_cell.angle_gamma   90.00
#
_symmetry.space_group_name_H-M   'P 1'
#
loop_
_entity.id
_entity.type
_entity.pdbx_description
1 polymer ?
#
loop_
_entity_poly.entity_id
_entity_poly.type
_entity_poly.pdbx_seq_one_letter_code
_entity_poly.pdbx_strand_id
1 'polypeptide(L)'
;MRLSVLAASAIAGILSGTAYAAIEISPLAAPPGITFQAARPAAPAGGGGGGNMGGPAAIPVFADAKGMTLYTFDKDSGSKSVCNGECAAAWPPLAAPNDAKATEDWSIVTRDDKSRQWAYKGKPLYTFVKDEKIGEAKGNGMMDVWHMVVFQPANGVPLAPGIGVREMINAQGQVFVDERNAPLYVFDGDTAGKPTCVNDPCTLHWTPVLAPQLGRPVGNFSVVARGDGMSQWAYKGKPLYSFDGDLEPGDAKGGGFDKRWHVAMLTRYFLPAEVSLRNNHFNGRNLATADGMTLYIRQRAIGTQQGHSLRLGTRGNPTSGRILGTSSCDAECTKTWKPLKAPTNAVASAYWEVITREDGTRQWVYRGFPVYTYIGDKKPGDMVGNDTYELMHGEDQFKAAEAAFRGAGAMVWQAAVP
;
A
#
# COMPACT_ATOMS: atom_id res chain seq x y z
N MET A 1 30.53 -36.56 -66.00
CA MET A 1 31.20 -35.64 -65.04
C MET A 1 30.28 -34.44 -64.78
N ARG A 2 29.35 -34.55 -63.82
CA ARG A 2 28.63 -33.39 -63.28
C ARG A 2 28.34 -33.61 -61.81
N LEU A 3 28.92 -32.71 -61.01
CA LEU A 3 28.82 -32.58 -59.56
C LEU A 3 27.37 -32.37 -59.12
N SER A 4 26.98 -33.08 -58.06
CA SER A 4 25.75 -32.86 -57.30
C SER A 4 25.89 -31.63 -56.40
N VAL A 5 24.94 -30.70 -56.48
CA VAL A 5 24.80 -29.58 -55.54
C VAL A 5 23.69 -29.92 -54.54
N LEU A 6 24.04 -29.96 -53.26
CA LEU A 6 23.11 -30.06 -52.14
C LEU A 6 22.34 -28.73 -51.98
N ALA A 7 21.02 -28.80 -51.91
CA ALA A 7 20.19 -27.73 -51.35
C ALA A 7 19.68 -28.17 -49.98
N ALA A 8 20.18 -27.55 -48.91
CA ALA A 8 19.67 -27.71 -47.55
C ALA A 8 18.45 -26.80 -47.35
N SER A 9 17.27 -27.40 -47.17
CA SER A 9 16.08 -26.66 -46.69
C SER A 9 16.23 -26.39 -45.20
N ALA A 10 16.39 -25.12 -44.83
CA ALA A 10 16.28 -24.66 -43.44
C ALA A 10 14.80 -24.62 -43.03
N ILE A 11 14.41 -25.46 -42.09
CA ILE A 11 13.12 -25.36 -41.39
C ILE A 11 13.28 -24.30 -40.31
N ALA A 12 12.73 -23.11 -40.55
CA ALA A 12 12.57 -22.08 -39.54
C ALA A 12 11.43 -22.48 -38.59
N GLY A 13 11.77 -23.01 -37.41
CA GLY A 13 10.82 -23.21 -36.32
C GLY A 13 10.36 -21.85 -35.79
N ILE A 14 9.07 -21.54 -36.00
CA ILE A 14 8.42 -20.40 -35.36
C ILE A 14 8.22 -20.79 -33.88
N LEU A 15 9.14 -20.37 -33.01
CA LEU A 15 8.88 -20.24 -31.59
C LEU A 15 7.91 -19.08 -31.41
N SER A 16 6.60 -19.36 -31.47
CA SER A 16 5.57 -18.46 -30.98
C SER A 16 5.65 -18.44 -29.45
N GLY A 17 6.64 -17.72 -28.93
CA GLY A 17 6.67 -17.28 -27.55
C GLY A 17 5.57 -16.25 -27.37
N THR A 18 4.34 -16.70 -27.10
CA THR A 18 3.36 -15.83 -26.45
C THR A 18 3.93 -15.51 -25.09
N ALA A 19 4.56 -14.35 -24.95
CA ALA A 19 4.77 -13.72 -23.67
C ALA A 19 3.39 -13.69 -22.99
N TYR A 20 3.19 -14.55 -22.01
CA TYR A 20 2.09 -14.38 -21.07
C TYR A 20 2.31 -13.00 -20.46
N ALA A 21 1.52 -12.03 -20.91
CA ALA A 21 1.33 -10.82 -20.14
C ALA A 21 0.88 -11.32 -18.78
N ALA A 22 1.75 -11.20 -17.77
CA ALA A 22 1.34 -11.38 -16.40
C ALA A 22 0.09 -10.50 -16.25
N ILE A 23 -1.05 -11.13 -16.04
CA ILE A 23 -2.31 -10.42 -15.81
C ILE A 23 -2.01 -9.49 -14.65
N GLU A 24 -1.91 -8.18 -14.89
CA GLU A 24 -1.78 -7.23 -13.80
C GLU A 24 -3.13 -7.26 -13.05
N ILE A 25 -3.22 -8.14 -12.05
CA ILE A 25 -4.48 -8.50 -11.40
C ILE A 25 -5.13 -7.28 -10.74
N SER A 26 -4.33 -6.29 -10.35
CA SER A 26 -4.84 -5.04 -9.79
C SER A 26 -3.86 -3.89 -10.00
N PRO A 27 -4.36 -2.68 -10.30
CA PRO A 27 -3.52 -1.51 -10.49
C PRO A 27 -2.89 -1.06 -9.17
N LEU A 28 -1.71 -0.44 -9.28
CA LEU A 28 -1.03 0.16 -8.15
C LEU A 28 -1.82 1.38 -7.63
N ALA A 29 -1.98 1.48 -6.32
CA ALA A 29 -2.79 2.53 -5.71
C ALA A 29 -2.17 3.93 -5.86
N ALA A 30 -0.83 4.00 -5.90
CA ALA A 30 -0.07 5.22 -6.10
C ALA A 30 1.12 4.93 -7.03
N PRO A 31 1.41 5.79 -8.02
CA PRO A 31 2.59 5.62 -8.87
C PRO A 31 3.88 5.87 -8.06
N PRO A 32 5.06 5.59 -8.67
CA PRO A 32 6.34 5.96 -8.07
C PRO A 32 6.42 7.46 -7.75
N GLY A 33 6.86 7.78 -6.54
CA GLY A 33 7.03 9.14 -6.02
C GLY A 33 5.85 9.65 -5.20
N ILE A 34 4.78 8.86 -5.05
CA ILE A 34 3.56 9.26 -4.35
C ILE A 34 3.27 8.29 -3.20
N THR A 35 3.09 8.83 -2.00
CA THR A 35 2.91 8.07 -0.74
C THR A 35 1.54 8.30 -0.12
N PHE A 36 1.22 7.57 0.94
CA PHE A 36 0.04 7.75 1.77
C PHE A 36 0.38 8.40 3.11
N GLN A 37 -0.38 9.41 3.52
CA GLN A 37 -0.26 10.04 4.83
C GLN A 37 -1.60 10.08 5.55
N ALA A 38 -1.52 10.06 6.88
CA ALA A 38 -2.62 10.49 7.72
C ALA A 38 -2.52 12.02 7.88
N ALA A 39 -3.46 12.76 7.29
CA ALA A 39 -3.49 14.22 7.41
C ALA A 39 -4.68 14.67 8.26
N ARG A 40 -4.46 15.72 9.06
CA ARG A 40 -5.52 16.37 9.83
C ARG A 40 -5.96 17.64 9.09
N PRO A 41 -7.25 17.78 8.75
CA PRO A 41 -7.78 19.06 8.28
C PRO A 41 -7.47 20.15 9.32
N ALA A 42 -7.12 21.35 8.86
CA ALA A 42 -6.98 22.49 9.75
C ALA A 42 -8.31 22.71 10.51
N ALA A 43 -8.23 22.92 11.83
CA ALA A 43 -9.41 23.30 12.60
C ALA A 43 -9.94 24.65 12.07
N PRO A 44 -11.27 24.85 11.99
CA PRO A 44 -11.81 26.14 11.57
C PRO A 44 -11.27 27.25 12.48
N ALA A 45 -10.79 28.33 11.86
CA ALA A 45 -10.26 29.50 12.56
C ALA A 45 -11.41 30.18 13.32
N GLY A 46 -11.58 29.85 14.62
CA GLY A 46 -12.63 30.44 15.45
C GLY A 46 -12.84 29.82 16.84
N GLY A 47 -12.24 28.68 17.16
CA GLY A 47 -12.38 28.04 18.48
C GLY A 47 -11.24 28.41 19.44
N GLY A 48 -11.41 29.48 20.22
CA GLY A 48 -10.51 29.79 21.33
C GLY A 48 -10.70 28.83 22.51
N GLY A 49 -9.59 28.23 22.96
CA GLY A 49 -9.42 27.75 24.34
C GLY A 49 -9.78 26.28 24.62
N GLY A 50 -8.87 25.61 25.33
CA GLY A 50 -9.14 24.39 26.08
C GLY A 50 -8.47 23.15 25.53
N GLY A 51 -7.36 22.74 26.16
CA GLY A 51 -6.65 21.49 25.85
C GLY A 51 -7.57 20.28 25.98
N ASN A 52 -7.99 19.75 24.83
CA ASN A 52 -8.48 18.40 24.72
C ASN A 52 -7.82 17.77 23.48
N MET A 53 -7.14 16.65 23.65
CA MET A 53 -6.50 15.88 22.57
C MET A 53 -7.56 15.18 21.69
N GLY A 54 -8.45 15.96 21.09
CA GLY A 54 -9.59 15.50 20.30
C GLY A 54 -9.79 16.36 19.05
N GLY A 55 -8.70 16.71 18.35
CA GLY A 55 -8.79 17.28 17.01
C GLY A 55 -9.48 16.29 16.03
N PRO A 56 -9.95 16.75 14.87
CA PRO A 56 -10.56 15.88 13.87
C PRO A 56 -9.67 14.68 13.56
N ALA A 57 -10.29 13.52 13.37
CA ALA A 57 -9.60 12.29 13.04
C ALA A 57 -8.74 12.50 11.79
N ALA A 58 -7.52 11.97 11.81
CA ALA A 58 -6.68 12.03 10.63
C ALA A 58 -7.27 11.16 9.52
N ILE A 59 -7.25 11.67 8.28
CA ILE A 59 -7.82 11.02 7.10
C ILE A 59 -6.66 10.59 6.19
N PRO A 60 -6.73 9.40 5.56
CA PRO A 60 -5.72 8.99 4.59
C PRO A 60 -5.78 9.89 3.34
N VAL A 61 -4.64 10.48 2.98
CA VAL A 61 -4.45 11.35 1.82
C VAL A 61 -3.25 10.88 1.01
N PHE A 62 -3.21 11.26 -0.26
CA PHE A 62 -1.97 11.18 -1.04
C PHE A 62 -1.01 12.28 -0.63
N ALA A 63 0.28 11.94 -0.65
CA ALA A 63 1.37 12.85 -0.41
C ALA A 63 2.51 12.64 -1.42
N ASP A 64 3.41 13.61 -1.53
CA ASP A 64 4.64 13.43 -2.27
C ASP A 64 5.61 12.45 -1.56
N ALA A 65 6.78 12.21 -2.18
CA ALA A 65 7.82 11.36 -1.62
C ALA A 65 8.44 11.88 -0.30
N LYS A 66 8.24 13.16 0.04
CA LYS A 66 8.67 13.78 1.30
C LYS A 66 7.57 13.74 2.37
N GLY A 67 6.35 13.30 2.00
CA GLY A 67 5.21 13.24 2.91
C GLY A 67 4.37 14.50 2.98
N MET A 68 4.51 15.40 2.02
CA MET A 68 3.70 16.63 1.94
C MET A 68 2.37 16.32 1.26
N THR A 69 1.27 16.75 1.88
CA THR A 69 -0.10 16.52 1.38
C THR A 69 -0.26 17.05 -0.04
N LEU A 70 -0.92 16.27 -0.90
CA LEU A 70 -1.25 16.69 -2.25
C LEU A 70 -2.63 17.33 -2.29
N TYR A 71 -2.78 18.33 -3.18
CA TYR A 71 -4.00 19.10 -3.36
C TYR A 71 -4.43 19.16 -4.81
N THR A 72 -5.73 19.39 -5.01
CA THR A 72 -6.33 19.78 -6.29
C THR A 72 -6.91 21.19 -6.19
N PHE A 73 -7.03 21.84 -7.35
CA PHE A 73 -7.57 23.18 -7.49
C PHE A 73 -8.85 23.17 -8.33
N ASP A 74 -9.93 23.75 -7.84
CA ASP A 74 -11.23 23.71 -8.54
C ASP A 74 -11.30 24.56 -9.80
N LYS A 75 -10.41 25.57 -9.92
CA LYS A 75 -10.34 26.37 -11.15
C LYS A 75 -9.59 25.68 -12.28
N ASP A 76 -8.92 24.56 -12.00
CA ASP A 76 -8.35 23.72 -13.06
C ASP A 76 -9.46 22.99 -13.80
N SER A 77 -9.35 22.90 -15.12
CA SER A 77 -10.35 22.27 -15.98
C SER A 77 -9.71 21.38 -17.03
N GLY A 78 -10.35 20.25 -17.35
CA GLY A 78 -9.97 19.38 -18.47
C GLY A 78 -8.49 18.95 -18.48
N SER A 79 -7.94 18.56 -17.32
CA SER A 79 -6.53 18.19 -17.15
C SER A 79 -5.53 19.32 -17.52
N LYS A 80 -5.95 20.59 -17.46
CA LYS A 80 -5.09 21.76 -17.61
C LYS A 80 -5.01 22.55 -16.31
N SER A 81 -3.78 22.87 -15.90
CA SER A 81 -3.52 23.77 -14.78
C SER A 81 -3.67 25.23 -15.20
N VAL A 82 -4.44 26.01 -14.44
CA VAL A 82 -4.47 27.47 -14.53
C VAL A 82 -3.58 28.14 -13.48
N CYS A 83 -3.07 27.37 -12.51
CA CYS A 83 -2.17 27.84 -11.47
C CYS A 83 -0.74 28.00 -12.00
N ASN A 84 -0.37 29.24 -12.35
CA ASN A 84 0.94 29.63 -12.86
C ASN A 84 1.50 30.84 -12.09
N GLY A 85 2.80 31.16 -12.28
CA GLY A 85 3.43 32.33 -11.66
C GLY A 85 3.36 32.30 -10.13
N GLU A 86 2.85 33.37 -9.52
CA GLU A 86 2.70 33.47 -8.06
C GLU A 86 1.83 32.36 -7.45
N CYS A 87 0.82 31.88 -8.19
CA CYS A 87 0.02 30.74 -7.75
C CYS A 87 0.91 29.51 -7.57
N ALA A 88 1.75 29.21 -8.57
CA ALA A 88 2.67 28.07 -8.53
C ALA A 88 3.80 28.25 -7.51
N ALA A 89 4.13 29.49 -7.12
CA ALA A 89 5.07 29.76 -6.05
C ALA A 89 4.49 29.40 -4.67
N ALA A 90 3.19 29.64 -4.44
CA ALA A 90 2.50 29.24 -3.21
C ALA A 90 2.03 27.77 -3.23
N TRP A 91 1.70 27.26 -4.42
CA TRP A 91 1.21 25.91 -4.68
C TRP A 91 2.07 25.21 -5.73
N PRO A 92 3.27 24.72 -5.35
CA PRO A 92 4.18 24.10 -6.29
C PRO A 92 3.53 22.89 -7.01
N PRO A 93 3.56 22.84 -8.35
CA PRO A 93 3.09 21.69 -9.11
C PRO A 93 3.86 20.42 -8.74
N LEU A 94 3.15 19.30 -8.55
CA LEU A 94 3.77 18.00 -8.35
C LEU A 94 4.34 17.50 -9.68
N ALA A 95 5.66 17.61 -9.85
CA ALA A 95 6.33 17.18 -11.06
C ALA A 95 6.14 15.67 -11.33
N ALA A 96 5.85 15.32 -12.59
CA ALA A 96 5.86 13.94 -13.05
C ALA A 96 7.21 13.63 -13.72
N PRO A 97 7.93 12.57 -13.31
CA PRO A 97 9.22 12.22 -13.89
C PRO A 97 9.09 11.81 -15.37
N ASN A 98 10.20 11.83 -16.10
CA ASN A 98 10.19 11.60 -17.55
C ASN A 98 9.72 10.18 -17.94
N ASP A 99 9.96 9.20 -17.09
CA ASP A 99 9.53 7.82 -17.24
C ASP A 99 8.15 7.54 -16.60
N ALA A 100 7.48 8.56 -16.05
CA ALA A 100 6.15 8.43 -15.49
C ALA A 100 5.16 7.91 -16.54
N LYS A 101 4.35 6.94 -16.12
CA LYS A 101 3.27 6.34 -16.91
C LYS A 101 1.93 6.63 -16.26
N ALA A 102 0.95 7.02 -17.07
CA ALA A 102 -0.43 7.11 -16.64
C ALA A 102 -0.99 5.71 -16.38
N THR A 103 -1.76 5.55 -15.31
CA THR A 103 -2.35 4.26 -14.89
C THR A 103 -3.66 4.51 -14.15
N GLU A 104 -4.76 3.94 -14.64
CA GLU A 104 -6.11 4.11 -14.05
C GLU A 104 -6.46 5.60 -13.82
N ASP A 105 -6.68 6.01 -12.58
CA ASP A 105 -7.01 7.39 -12.19
C ASP A 105 -5.81 8.36 -12.28
N TRP A 106 -4.59 7.84 -12.47
CA TRP A 106 -3.37 8.65 -12.58
C TRP A 106 -3.11 9.04 -14.03
N SER A 107 -2.92 10.33 -14.25
CA SER A 107 -2.64 10.91 -15.56
C SER A 107 -1.52 11.95 -15.48
N ILE A 108 -1.02 12.38 -16.63
CA ILE A 108 0.10 13.31 -16.72
C ILE A 108 -0.32 14.46 -17.61
N VAL A 109 -0.13 15.68 -17.10
CA VAL A 109 -0.50 16.90 -17.80
C VAL A 109 0.75 17.66 -18.20
N THR A 110 0.73 18.23 -19.41
CA THR A 110 1.77 19.15 -19.87
C THR A 110 1.32 20.56 -19.56
N ARG A 111 2.13 21.26 -18.76
CA ARG A 111 1.88 22.65 -18.38
C ARG A 111 2.23 23.61 -19.53
N ASP A 112 1.83 24.87 -19.40
CA ASP A 112 2.10 25.90 -20.41
C ASP A 112 3.62 26.14 -20.59
N ASP A 113 4.40 25.98 -19.52
CA ASP A 113 5.87 26.02 -19.49
C ASP A 113 6.55 24.73 -20.02
N LYS A 114 5.77 23.78 -20.55
CA LYS A 114 6.18 22.45 -21.05
C LYS A 114 6.65 21.45 -19.99
N SER A 115 6.66 21.81 -18.72
CA SER A 115 6.93 20.85 -17.65
C SER A 115 5.78 19.85 -17.50
N ARG A 116 6.10 18.68 -16.93
CA ARG A 116 5.13 17.59 -16.70
C ARG A 116 4.68 17.59 -15.25
N GLN A 117 3.38 17.44 -15.04
CA GLN A 117 2.77 17.44 -13.71
C GLN A 117 1.86 16.21 -13.58
N TRP A 118 1.86 15.60 -12.39
CA TRP A 118 0.93 14.53 -12.07
C TRP A 118 -0.49 15.08 -11.91
N ALA A 119 -1.47 14.32 -12.38
CA ALA A 119 -2.88 14.56 -12.16
C ALA A 119 -3.56 13.29 -11.66
N TYR A 120 -4.56 13.45 -10.78
CA TYR A 120 -5.38 12.36 -10.26
C TYR A 120 -6.85 12.64 -10.57
N LYS A 121 -7.55 11.65 -11.15
CA LYS A 121 -8.93 11.79 -11.64
C LYS A 121 -9.12 13.03 -12.51
N GLY A 122 -8.13 13.31 -13.37
CA GLY A 122 -8.12 14.45 -14.29
C GLY A 122 -7.84 15.83 -13.67
N LYS A 123 -7.54 15.91 -12.37
CA LYS A 123 -7.18 17.18 -11.70
C LYS A 123 -5.67 17.25 -11.45
N PRO A 124 -4.97 18.32 -11.90
CA PRO A 124 -3.55 18.53 -11.60
C PRO A 124 -3.27 18.59 -10.10
N LEU A 125 -2.09 18.10 -9.69
CA LEU A 125 -1.72 17.96 -8.28
C LEU A 125 -0.66 18.95 -7.86
N TYR A 126 -0.78 19.47 -6.65
CA TYR A 126 0.12 20.46 -6.07
C TYR A 126 0.49 20.10 -4.63
N THR A 127 1.62 20.61 -4.17
CA THR A 127 1.92 20.73 -2.73
C THR A 127 1.64 22.16 -2.28
N PHE A 128 1.72 22.42 -0.97
CA PHE A 128 1.49 23.75 -0.41
C PHE A 128 2.69 24.20 0.43
N VAL A 129 3.23 25.40 0.16
CA VAL A 129 4.47 25.86 0.81
C VAL A 129 4.36 26.11 2.31
N LYS A 130 3.13 26.28 2.85
CA LYS A 130 2.94 26.45 4.29
C LYS A 130 2.74 25.13 5.04
N ASP A 131 2.59 24.02 4.32
CA ASP A 131 2.76 22.71 4.94
C ASP A 131 4.27 22.53 5.15
N GLU A 132 4.69 22.64 6.39
CA GLU A 132 6.09 22.56 6.81
C GLU A 132 6.40 21.18 7.41
N LYS A 133 5.35 20.47 7.84
CA LYS A 133 5.45 19.16 8.49
C LYS A 133 4.57 18.14 7.81
N ILE A 134 5.00 16.89 7.88
CA ILE A 134 4.26 15.73 7.39
C ILE A 134 2.89 15.65 8.06
N GLY A 135 1.86 15.37 7.26
CA GLY A 135 0.47 15.25 7.73
C GLY A 135 -0.22 16.59 7.99
N GLU A 136 0.46 17.72 7.77
CA GLU A 136 -0.22 19.02 7.68
C GLU A 136 -1.05 19.08 6.39
N ALA A 137 -2.25 19.63 6.52
CA ALA A 137 -3.14 19.90 5.40
C ALA A 137 -3.68 21.35 5.48
N LYS A 138 -2.82 22.34 5.72
CA LYS A 138 -3.23 23.74 5.97
C LYS A 138 -3.86 24.39 4.75
N GLY A 139 -3.59 23.86 3.56
CA GLY A 139 -4.17 24.33 2.31
C GLY A 139 -5.62 23.89 2.10
N ASN A 140 -6.11 22.92 2.86
CA ASN A 140 -7.44 22.35 2.62
C ASN A 140 -8.55 23.36 2.95
N GLY A 141 -9.47 23.57 2.01
CA GLY A 141 -10.54 24.57 2.12
C GLY A 141 -10.08 26.00 1.89
N MET A 142 -8.82 26.25 1.51
CA MET A 142 -8.36 27.61 1.28
C MET A 142 -9.14 28.25 0.13
N MET A 143 -9.76 29.40 0.40
CA MET A 143 -10.64 30.12 -0.54
C MET A 143 -11.78 29.25 -1.11
N ASP A 144 -12.16 28.16 -0.42
CA ASP A 144 -13.18 27.18 -0.83
C ASP A 144 -12.93 26.48 -2.18
N VAL A 145 -11.68 26.54 -2.70
CA VAL A 145 -11.32 26.01 -4.03
C VAL A 145 -10.12 25.06 -4.02
N TRP A 146 -9.45 24.91 -2.87
CA TRP A 146 -8.31 24.00 -2.70
C TRP A 146 -8.70 22.83 -1.81
N HIS A 147 -8.50 21.61 -2.32
CA HIS A 147 -8.93 20.38 -1.64
C HIS A 147 -7.79 19.39 -1.55
N MET A 148 -7.53 18.86 -0.36
CA MET A 148 -6.58 17.77 -0.19
C MET A 148 -7.07 16.52 -0.95
N VAL A 149 -6.14 15.75 -1.53
CA VAL A 149 -6.49 14.55 -2.28
C VAL A 149 -6.62 13.37 -1.34
N VAL A 150 -7.87 13.07 -0.98
CA VAL A 150 -8.19 11.95 -0.09
C VAL A 150 -8.00 10.62 -0.80
N PHE A 151 -7.32 9.68 -0.14
CA PHE A 151 -7.17 8.32 -0.62
C PHE A 151 -8.43 7.51 -0.30
N GLN A 152 -9.38 7.51 -1.23
CA GLN A 152 -10.64 6.76 -1.15
C GLN A 152 -10.96 6.05 -2.49
N PRO A 153 -10.25 4.95 -2.82
CA PRO A 153 -10.45 4.23 -4.07
C PRO A 153 -11.84 3.62 -4.19
N ALA A 154 -12.41 3.14 -3.08
CA ALA A 154 -13.74 2.53 -3.06
C ALA A 154 -14.89 3.52 -3.29
N ASN A 155 -14.66 4.83 -3.14
CA ASN A 155 -15.71 5.83 -3.23
C ASN A 155 -16.19 5.98 -4.69
N GLY A 156 -17.49 5.76 -4.91
CA GLY A 156 -18.11 5.82 -6.23
C GLY A 156 -17.90 4.59 -7.11
N VAL A 157 -17.28 3.52 -6.59
CA VAL A 157 -17.14 2.25 -7.33
C VAL A 157 -18.49 1.52 -7.34
N PRO A 158 -19.07 1.20 -8.50
CA PRO A 158 -20.27 0.36 -8.57
C PRO A 158 -19.93 -1.07 -8.12
N LEU A 159 -20.55 -1.54 -7.05
CA LEU A 159 -20.32 -2.87 -6.49
C LEU A 159 -21.50 -3.80 -6.81
N ALA A 160 -21.19 -5.07 -7.05
CA ALA A 160 -22.22 -6.11 -7.14
C ALA A 160 -22.87 -6.36 -5.76
N PRO A 161 -24.15 -6.78 -5.71
CA PRO A 161 -24.82 -7.16 -4.46
C PRO A 161 -24.01 -8.18 -3.65
N GLY A 162 -23.89 -7.96 -2.34
CA GLY A 162 -23.15 -8.83 -1.41
C GLY A 162 -21.63 -8.66 -1.45
N ILE A 163 -21.10 -7.77 -2.28
CA ILE A 163 -19.66 -7.50 -2.39
C ILE A 163 -19.34 -6.10 -1.86
N GLY A 164 -18.44 -6.03 -0.88
CA GLY A 164 -17.89 -4.80 -0.32
C GLY A 164 -16.45 -4.55 -0.77
N VAL A 165 -15.89 -3.40 -0.38
CA VAL A 165 -14.46 -3.10 -0.48
C VAL A 165 -13.93 -2.74 0.91
N ARG A 166 -12.79 -3.32 1.27
CA ARG A 166 -12.08 -3.03 2.52
C ARG A 166 -10.61 -2.84 2.25
N GLU A 167 -9.98 -1.92 2.98
CA GLU A 167 -8.54 -1.99 3.15
C GLU A 167 -8.20 -3.28 3.89
N MET A 168 -7.45 -4.16 3.23
CA MET A 168 -6.93 -5.37 3.83
C MET A 168 -5.42 -5.33 3.78
N ILE A 169 -4.92 -4.91 4.92
CA ILE A 169 -3.52 -4.71 5.23
C ILE A 169 -2.70 -5.98 4.93
N ASN A 170 -3.12 -7.13 5.45
CA ASN A 170 -2.46 -8.43 5.21
C ASN A 170 -2.41 -8.85 3.73
N ALA A 171 -3.32 -8.32 2.90
CA ALA A 171 -3.33 -8.53 1.47
C ALA A 171 -2.57 -7.45 0.67
N GLN A 172 -2.07 -6.40 1.34
CA GLN A 172 -1.42 -5.24 0.73
C GLN A 172 -2.31 -4.56 -0.32
N GLY A 173 -3.56 -4.26 0.01
CA GLY A 173 -4.42 -3.52 -0.92
C GLY A 173 -5.82 -3.20 -0.39
N GLN A 174 -6.62 -2.58 -1.24
CA GLN A 174 -8.07 -2.54 -1.06
C GLN A 174 -8.68 -3.71 -1.82
N VAL A 175 -9.33 -4.61 -1.08
CA VAL A 175 -9.78 -5.90 -1.56
C VAL A 175 -11.30 -5.97 -1.61
N PHE A 176 -11.81 -6.76 -2.55
CA PHE A 176 -13.22 -7.13 -2.52
C PHE A 176 -13.45 -8.10 -1.39
N VAL A 177 -14.53 -7.90 -0.65
CA VAL A 177 -14.94 -8.75 0.46
C VAL A 177 -16.38 -9.19 0.31
N ASP A 178 -16.74 -10.30 0.94
CA ASP A 178 -18.14 -10.71 1.10
C ASP A 178 -18.84 -9.95 2.25
N GLU A 179 -20.10 -10.31 2.52
CA GLU A 179 -20.92 -9.74 3.59
C GLU A 179 -20.35 -9.96 5.01
N ARG A 180 -19.44 -10.94 5.17
CA ARG A 180 -18.74 -11.23 6.43
C ARG A 180 -17.44 -10.42 6.56
N ASN A 181 -17.11 -9.60 5.56
CA ASN A 181 -15.82 -8.93 5.40
C ASN A 181 -14.63 -9.89 5.16
N ALA A 182 -14.88 -11.11 4.68
CA ALA A 182 -13.82 -12.03 4.25
C ALA A 182 -13.39 -11.69 2.81
N PRO A 183 -12.09 -11.76 2.46
CA PRO A 183 -11.63 -11.40 1.13
C PRO A 183 -12.13 -12.39 0.07
N LEU A 184 -12.33 -11.85 -1.12
CA LEU A 184 -12.60 -12.63 -2.32
C LEU A 184 -11.30 -12.88 -3.10
N TYR A 185 -11.32 -13.89 -3.94
CA TYR A 185 -10.16 -14.38 -4.67
C TYR A 185 -10.47 -14.64 -6.14
N VAL A 186 -9.42 -14.57 -6.95
CA VAL A 186 -9.42 -14.98 -8.36
C VAL A 186 -8.38 -16.07 -8.57
N PHE A 187 -8.62 -16.90 -9.58
CA PHE A 187 -7.72 -17.99 -9.96
C PHE A 187 -7.11 -17.75 -11.34
N ASP A 188 -5.80 -17.95 -11.47
CA ASP A 188 -5.09 -17.78 -12.74
C ASP A 188 -5.55 -18.78 -13.80
N GLY A 189 -5.90 -20.01 -13.37
CA GLY A 189 -6.39 -21.05 -14.27
C GLY A 189 -7.75 -20.77 -14.89
N ASP A 190 -8.51 -19.82 -14.35
CA ASP A 190 -9.78 -19.40 -14.95
C ASP A 190 -9.54 -18.53 -16.18
N THR A 191 -10.24 -18.84 -17.27
CA THR A 191 -10.31 -17.94 -18.43
C THR A 191 -11.53 -17.02 -18.29
N ALA A 192 -11.58 -15.95 -19.10
CA ALA A 192 -12.63 -14.95 -18.98
C ALA A 192 -14.03 -15.60 -19.00
N GLY A 193 -14.77 -15.48 -17.90
CA GLY A 193 -16.09 -16.05 -17.74
C GLY A 193 -16.16 -17.58 -17.76
N LYS A 194 -15.06 -18.29 -17.48
CA LYS A 194 -15.04 -19.76 -17.42
C LYS A 194 -14.36 -20.24 -16.13
N PRO A 195 -15.14 -20.50 -15.08
CA PRO A 195 -14.62 -21.04 -13.83
C PRO A 195 -14.21 -22.50 -14.04
N THR A 196 -12.97 -22.80 -13.65
CA THR A 196 -12.42 -24.16 -13.63
C THR A 196 -12.70 -24.86 -12.31
N CYS A 197 -12.88 -24.10 -11.23
CA CYS A 197 -13.26 -24.60 -9.92
C CYS A 197 -14.79 -24.79 -9.83
N VAL A 198 -15.26 -25.91 -10.39
CA VAL A 198 -16.68 -26.29 -10.43
C VAL A 198 -17.00 -27.56 -9.64
N ASN A 199 -16.03 -28.47 -9.45
CA ASN A 199 -16.19 -29.73 -8.75
C ASN A 199 -15.01 -30.02 -7.81
N ASP A 200 -15.14 -31.07 -7.00
CA ASP A 200 -14.08 -31.55 -6.12
C ASP A 200 -12.82 -31.96 -6.90
N PRO A 201 -11.62 -31.80 -6.31
CA PRO A 201 -11.36 -31.38 -4.93
C PRO A 201 -11.29 -29.86 -4.72
N CYS A 202 -11.51 -29.05 -5.77
CA CYS A 202 -11.34 -27.60 -5.67
C CYS A 202 -12.37 -26.95 -4.73
N THR A 203 -13.62 -27.41 -4.82
CA THR A 203 -14.76 -26.94 -4.02
C THR A 203 -14.67 -27.28 -2.53
N LEU A 204 -13.69 -28.09 -2.11
CA LEU A 204 -13.42 -28.34 -0.69
C LEU A 204 -12.93 -27.10 0.04
N HIS A 205 -12.17 -26.24 -0.65
CA HIS A 205 -11.57 -25.03 -0.05
C HIS A 205 -12.09 -23.73 -0.66
N TRP A 206 -12.59 -23.79 -1.88
CA TRP A 206 -12.96 -22.62 -2.66
C TRP A 206 -14.46 -22.62 -2.96
N THR A 207 -15.16 -21.70 -2.32
CA THR A 207 -16.61 -21.52 -2.53
C THR A 207 -16.86 -20.43 -3.56
N PRO A 208 -17.62 -20.68 -4.64
CA PRO A 208 -17.92 -19.64 -5.63
C PRO A 208 -18.82 -18.54 -5.03
N VAL A 209 -18.52 -17.28 -5.35
CA VAL A 209 -19.36 -16.15 -4.96
C VAL A 209 -20.57 -16.10 -5.90
N LEU A 210 -21.70 -16.64 -5.44
CA LEU A 210 -22.89 -16.79 -6.27
C LEU A 210 -23.50 -15.45 -6.66
N ALA A 211 -23.93 -15.37 -7.91
CA ALA A 211 -24.70 -14.26 -8.46
C ALA A 211 -26.17 -14.68 -8.60
N PRO A 212 -27.13 -13.75 -8.44
CA PRO A 212 -28.52 -14.02 -8.78
C PRO A 212 -28.65 -14.50 -10.24
N GLN A 213 -29.54 -15.44 -10.52
CA GLN A 213 -29.74 -15.96 -11.89
C GLN A 213 -30.14 -14.86 -12.90
N LEU A 214 -30.82 -13.81 -12.43
CA LEU A 214 -31.18 -12.62 -13.22
C LEU A 214 -30.27 -11.41 -12.92
N GLY A 215 -29.11 -11.65 -12.31
CA GLY A 215 -28.13 -10.62 -11.99
C GLY A 215 -27.64 -9.93 -13.26
N ARG A 216 -27.57 -8.60 -13.23
CA ARG A 216 -27.05 -7.80 -14.34
C ARG A 216 -25.61 -7.38 -14.05
N PRO A 217 -24.76 -7.19 -15.08
CA PRO A 217 -23.45 -6.59 -14.92
C PRO A 217 -23.54 -5.21 -14.26
N VAL A 218 -22.57 -4.88 -13.40
CA VAL A 218 -22.48 -3.60 -12.69
C VAL A 218 -21.02 -3.17 -12.66
N GLY A 219 -20.70 -2.03 -13.28
CA GLY A 219 -19.31 -1.58 -13.40
C GLY A 219 -18.43 -2.66 -14.05
N ASN A 220 -17.36 -3.05 -13.35
CA ASN A 220 -16.44 -4.12 -13.78
C ASN A 220 -16.88 -5.53 -13.35
N PHE A 221 -18.05 -5.67 -12.72
CA PHE A 221 -18.63 -6.95 -12.34
C PHE A 221 -19.54 -7.50 -13.44
N SER A 222 -19.44 -8.80 -13.68
CA SER A 222 -20.23 -9.54 -14.66
C SER A 222 -20.76 -10.83 -14.02
N VAL A 223 -21.83 -11.37 -14.60
CA VAL A 223 -22.42 -12.65 -14.18
C VAL A 223 -21.97 -13.74 -15.15
N VAL A 224 -21.47 -14.83 -14.58
CA VAL A 224 -20.93 -15.97 -15.32
C VAL A 224 -21.77 -17.21 -15.03
N ALA A 225 -22.26 -17.84 -16.09
CA ALA A 225 -22.94 -19.13 -16.00
C ALA A 225 -21.94 -20.25 -15.72
N ARG A 226 -22.25 -21.10 -14.76
CA ARG A 226 -21.43 -22.25 -14.36
C ARG A 226 -21.97 -23.54 -14.97
N GLY A 227 -21.12 -24.56 -15.07
CA GLY A 227 -21.50 -25.89 -15.57
C GLY A 227 -22.47 -26.65 -14.65
N ASP A 228 -22.57 -26.23 -13.38
CA ASP A 228 -23.48 -26.77 -12.36
C ASP A 228 -24.88 -26.11 -12.40
N GLY A 229 -25.15 -25.22 -13.36
CA GLY A 229 -26.43 -24.53 -13.51
C GLY A 229 -26.60 -23.29 -12.62
N MET A 230 -25.60 -22.96 -11.79
CA MET A 230 -25.59 -21.72 -11.01
C MET A 230 -24.94 -20.56 -11.78
N SER A 231 -25.10 -19.35 -11.23
CA SER A 231 -24.43 -18.14 -11.71
C SER A 231 -23.46 -17.64 -10.65
N GLN A 232 -22.32 -17.09 -11.06
CA GLN A 232 -21.26 -16.59 -10.19
C GLN A 232 -20.81 -15.20 -10.62
N TRP A 233 -20.44 -14.37 -9.66
CA TRP A 233 -19.87 -13.07 -9.92
C TRP A 233 -18.43 -13.20 -10.43
N ALA A 234 -18.10 -12.39 -11.44
CA ALA A 234 -16.75 -12.23 -11.95
C ALA A 234 -16.37 -10.76 -12.00
N TYR A 235 -15.14 -10.43 -11.59
CA TYR A 235 -14.59 -9.07 -11.65
C TYR A 235 -13.55 -8.98 -12.77
N LYS A 236 -13.70 -7.99 -13.67
CA LYS A 236 -12.88 -7.86 -14.89
C LYS A 236 -12.75 -9.20 -15.65
N GLY A 237 -13.85 -9.97 -15.68
CA GLY A 237 -13.95 -11.27 -16.35
C GLY A 237 -13.40 -12.49 -15.57
N LYS A 238 -12.79 -12.30 -14.41
CA LYS A 238 -12.29 -13.41 -13.55
C LYS A 238 -13.33 -13.83 -12.51
N PRO A 239 -13.75 -15.11 -12.45
CA PRO A 239 -14.67 -15.60 -11.44
C PRO A 239 -14.16 -15.37 -10.01
N LEU A 240 -15.06 -15.03 -9.10
CA LEU A 240 -14.75 -14.70 -7.70
C LEU A 240 -15.08 -15.85 -6.75
N TYR A 241 -14.17 -16.13 -5.83
CA TYR A 241 -14.31 -17.20 -4.84
C TYR A 241 -14.05 -16.69 -3.43
N SER A 242 -14.65 -17.33 -2.45
CA SER A 242 -14.31 -17.23 -1.03
C SER A 242 -13.46 -18.43 -0.63
N PHE A 243 -12.57 -18.26 0.34
CA PHE A 243 -11.72 -19.31 0.88
C PHE A 243 -12.25 -19.77 2.25
N ASP A 244 -12.36 -21.08 2.44
CA ASP A 244 -12.88 -21.68 3.69
C ASP A 244 -11.96 -21.47 4.90
N GLY A 245 -10.65 -21.33 4.67
CA GLY A 245 -9.65 -21.11 5.72
C GLY A 245 -9.55 -19.67 6.23
N ASP A 246 -10.31 -18.73 5.66
CA ASP A 246 -10.41 -17.34 6.17
C ASP A 246 -11.51 -17.26 7.23
N LEU A 247 -11.16 -17.62 8.46
CA LEU A 247 -12.10 -17.78 9.58
C LEU A 247 -12.26 -16.50 10.42
N GLU A 248 -11.28 -15.61 10.39
CA GLU A 248 -11.27 -14.37 11.18
C GLU A 248 -11.36 -13.13 10.27
N PRO A 249 -12.02 -12.04 10.72
CA PRO A 249 -11.99 -10.78 9.99
C PRO A 249 -10.55 -10.30 9.75
N GLY A 250 -10.19 -10.08 8.48
CA GLY A 250 -8.83 -9.67 8.08
C GLY A 250 -7.89 -10.81 7.72
N ASP A 251 -8.35 -12.06 7.81
CA ASP A 251 -7.67 -13.20 7.18
C ASP A 251 -7.61 -13.01 5.66
N ALA A 252 -6.49 -13.43 5.07
CA ALA A 252 -6.27 -13.45 3.62
C ALA A 252 -5.38 -14.65 3.25
N LYS A 253 -5.65 -15.81 3.83
CA LYS A 253 -4.79 -17.00 3.81
C LYS A 253 -4.85 -17.71 2.46
N GLY A 254 -5.96 -17.57 1.73
CA GLY A 254 -6.16 -18.20 0.42
C GLY A 254 -5.14 -17.78 -0.64
N GLY A 255 -4.60 -16.55 -0.57
CA GLY A 255 -3.62 -16.05 -1.55
C GLY A 255 -2.24 -16.71 -1.44
N GLY A 256 -1.99 -17.45 -0.36
CA GLY A 256 -0.77 -18.24 -0.16
C GLY A 256 -1.00 -19.76 -0.26
N PHE A 257 -2.23 -20.20 -0.54
CA PHE A 257 -2.58 -21.62 -0.58
C PHE A 257 -1.97 -22.33 -1.79
N ASP A 258 -2.07 -21.71 -2.97
CA ASP A 258 -1.39 -22.08 -4.21
C ASP A 258 -1.08 -20.79 -4.97
N LYS A 259 0.07 -20.75 -5.67
CA LYS A 259 0.60 -19.53 -6.32
C LYS A 259 -0.31 -18.94 -7.41
N ARG A 260 -1.32 -19.69 -7.85
CA ARG A 260 -2.31 -19.28 -8.86
C ARG A 260 -3.53 -18.60 -8.25
N TRP A 261 -3.67 -18.60 -6.93
CA TRP A 261 -4.77 -17.93 -6.23
C TRP A 261 -4.31 -16.56 -5.74
N HIS A 262 -5.09 -15.54 -6.08
CA HIS A 262 -4.78 -14.18 -5.75
C HIS A 262 -5.98 -13.53 -5.09
N VAL A 263 -5.73 -12.69 -4.08
CA VAL A 263 -6.79 -11.87 -3.50
C VAL A 263 -7.32 -10.95 -4.60
N ALA A 264 -8.64 -10.90 -4.77
CA ALA A 264 -9.30 -10.03 -5.71
C ALA A 264 -9.25 -8.59 -5.18
N MET A 265 -8.41 -7.73 -5.79
CA MET A 265 -8.22 -6.36 -5.33
C MET A 265 -8.81 -5.32 -6.28
N LEU A 266 -9.35 -4.26 -5.69
CA LEU A 266 -9.63 -3.02 -6.41
C LEU A 266 -8.31 -2.32 -6.74
N THR A 267 -7.40 -2.24 -5.77
CA THR A 267 -6.06 -1.70 -5.95
C THR A 267 -5.07 -2.37 -5.02
N ARG A 268 -3.84 -2.57 -5.51
CA ARG A 268 -2.73 -3.12 -4.72
C ARG A 268 -1.81 -2.00 -4.26
N TYR A 269 -1.23 -2.19 -3.09
CA TYR A 269 -0.18 -1.33 -2.55
C TYR A 269 1.16 -1.77 -3.10
N PHE A 270 2.06 -0.80 -3.24
CA PHE A 270 3.43 -1.07 -3.64
C PHE A 270 4.12 -1.93 -2.58
N LEU A 271 4.86 -2.95 -3.04
CA LEU A 271 5.73 -3.77 -2.21
C LEU A 271 7.10 -3.78 -2.90
N PRO A 272 8.20 -3.36 -2.24
CA PRO A 272 9.54 -3.42 -2.81
C PRO A 272 9.94 -4.83 -3.20
N ALA A 273 10.78 -4.97 -4.22
CA ALA A 273 11.23 -6.28 -4.71
C ALA A 273 12.04 -7.06 -3.67
N GLU A 274 12.68 -6.35 -2.73
CA GLU A 274 13.43 -6.94 -1.61
C GLU A 274 12.54 -7.44 -0.47
N VAL A 275 11.22 -7.21 -0.57
CA VAL A 275 10.26 -7.50 0.49
C VAL A 275 9.25 -8.54 0.02
N SER A 276 8.95 -9.49 0.91
CA SER A 276 7.93 -10.51 0.71
C SER A 276 6.91 -10.46 1.85
N LEU A 277 5.72 -11.00 1.59
CA LEU A 277 4.73 -11.30 2.62
C LEU A 277 4.89 -12.76 3.02
N ARG A 278 5.02 -13.00 4.31
CA ARG A 278 5.14 -14.36 4.85
C ARG A 278 4.08 -14.62 5.89
N ASN A 279 3.41 -15.75 5.80
CA ASN A 279 2.48 -16.21 6.85
C ASN A 279 3.23 -16.37 8.18
N ASN A 280 2.60 -15.89 9.26
CA ASN A 280 3.06 -16.07 10.62
C ASN A 280 2.18 -17.10 11.36
N HIS A 281 2.63 -17.56 12.52
CA HIS A 281 1.89 -18.54 13.33
C HIS A 281 0.66 -17.96 14.03
N PHE A 282 0.50 -16.63 14.06
CA PHE A 282 -0.53 -15.89 14.80
C PHE A 282 -1.58 -15.27 13.87
N ASN A 283 -2.04 -16.02 12.87
CA ASN A 283 -3.13 -15.64 11.96
C ASN A 283 -2.89 -14.36 11.10
N GLY A 284 -1.64 -14.02 10.79
CA GLY A 284 -1.31 -12.85 9.95
C GLY A 284 -0.19 -13.08 8.95
N ARG A 285 0.16 -12.03 8.21
CA ARG A 285 1.41 -11.98 7.42
C ARG A 285 2.37 -11.01 8.06
N ASN A 286 3.65 -11.32 8.05
CA ASN A 286 4.71 -10.36 8.35
C ASN A 286 5.35 -9.90 7.05
N LEU A 287 5.84 -8.67 7.06
CA LEU A 287 6.85 -8.25 6.10
C LEU A 287 8.14 -9.02 6.40
N ALA A 288 8.72 -9.57 5.35
CA ALA A 288 9.99 -10.27 5.41
C ALA A 288 10.86 -9.78 4.25
N THR A 289 12.15 -10.04 4.31
CA THR A 289 13.02 -9.91 3.14
C THR A 289 12.61 -10.92 2.06
N ALA A 290 13.11 -10.76 0.83
CA ALA A 290 12.85 -11.69 -0.27
C ALA A 290 13.32 -13.12 0.03
N ASP A 291 14.37 -13.30 0.85
CA ASP A 291 14.85 -14.58 1.36
C ASP A 291 14.10 -15.06 2.63
N GLY A 292 13.15 -14.27 3.12
CA GLY A 292 12.18 -14.68 4.14
C GLY A 292 12.57 -14.42 5.59
N MET A 293 13.59 -13.58 5.84
CA MET A 293 13.94 -13.08 7.18
C MET A 293 12.93 -12.04 7.63
N THR A 294 12.46 -12.10 8.87
CA THR A 294 11.44 -11.17 9.39
C THR A 294 11.98 -9.74 9.40
N LEU A 295 11.14 -8.80 8.94
CA LEU A 295 11.42 -7.37 9.06
C LEU A 295 10.82 -6.83 10.35
N TYR A 296 11.48 -5.83 10.92
CA TYR A 296 11.09 -5.20 12.18
C TYR A 296 11.08 -3.68 12.06
N ILE A 297 10.23 -3.06 12.85
CA ILE A 297 10.19 -1.63 13.10
C ILE A 297 10.52 -1.35 14.57
N ARG A 298 11.13 -0.18 14.81
CA ARG A 298 11.35 0.34 16.16
C ARG A 298 10.36 1.46 16.43
N GLN A 299 9.54 1.33 17.47
CA GLN A 299 8.57 2.35 17.82
C GLN A 299 8.57 2.67 19.31
N ARG A 300 7.90 3.76 19.68
CA ARG A 300 7.72 4.15 21.09
C ARG A 300 6.84 3.13 21.81
N ALA A 301 7.18 2.81 23.05
CA ALA A 301 6.31 2.01 23.91
C ALA A 301 5.06 2.82 24.26
N ILE A 302 3.88 2.33 23.89
CA ILE A 302 2.60 2.92 24.31
C ILE A 302 2.16 2.20 25.58
N GLY A 303 2.29 2.87 26.73
CA GLY A 303 1.69 2.42 27.97
C GLY A 303 0.29 2.99 28.15
N THR A 304 -0.74 2.16 28.22
CA THR A 304 -1.96 2.57 28.92
C THR A 304 -1.68 2.49 30.43
N GLN A 305 -2.31 3.36 31.24
CA GLN A 305 -2.12 3.41 32.69
C GLN A 305 -2.51 2.12 33.45
N GLN A 306 -2.87 1.04 32.76
CA GLN A 306 -3.35 -0.21 33.33
C GLN A 306 -2.38 -1.39 33.14
N GLY A 307 -1.10 -1.14 32.83
CA GLY A 307 -0.06 -2.16 32.96
C GLY A 307 -0.05 -3.28 31.91
N HIS A 308 -0.94 -3.23 30.92
CA HIS A 308 -0.84 -4.02 29.70
C HIS A 308 -0.24 -3.15 28.62
N SER A 309 1.06 -3.33 28.34
CA SER A 309 1.58 -2.99 27.01
C SER A 309 0.69 -3.73 26.02
N LEU A 310 0.02 -2.99 25.13
CA LEU A 310 -0.76 -3.63 24.08
C LEU A 310 0.23 -4.45 23.25
N ARG A 311 0.28 -5.77 23.50
CA ARG A 311 1.01 -6.78 22.72
C ARG A 311 0.51 -6.90 21.27
N LEU A 312 -0.39 -6.00 20.85
CA LEU A 312 -0.93 -5.81 19.50
C LEU A 312 -1.20 -4.30 19.26
N GLY A 313 -0.38 -3.43 19.84
CA GLY A 313 -0.61 -1.99 19.97
C GLY A 313 -0.88 -1.28 18.64
N THR A 314 -1.97 -0.50 18.65
CA THR A 314 -2.34 0.58 17.72
C THR A 314 -1.35 0.85 16.60
N ARG A 315 -1.83 0.81 15.34
CA ARG A 315 -1.10 1.24 14.13
C ARG A 315 -0.20 2.42 14.49
N GLY A 316 1.12 2.21 14.49
CA GLY A 316 2.08 3.25 14.82
C GLY A 316 1.77 4.49 13.98
N ASN A 317 1.75 5.66 14.60
CA ASN A 317 1.49 6.91 13.89
C ASN A 317 2.65 7.11 12.88
N PRO A 318 2.40 7.12 11.54
CA PRO A 318 3.46 7.24 10.56
C PRO A 318 4.30 8.51 10.73
N THR A 319 3.66 9.60 11.17
CA THR A 319 4.35 10.84 11.52
C THR A 319 5.32 10.60 12.67
N SER A 320 4.92 9.86 13.71
CA SER A 320 5.82 9.50 14.82
C SER A 320 7.00 8.64 14.36
N GLY A 321 6.77 7.67 13.46
CA GLY A 321 7.85 6.88 12.87
C GLY A 321 8.88 7.76 12.15
N ARG A 322 8.42 8.71 11.33
CA ARG A 322 9.32 9.62 10.60
C ARG A 322 10.05 10.60 11.51
N ILE A 323 9.41 11.06 12.59
CA ILE A 323 10.05 11.91 13.61
C ILE A 323 11.19 11.17 14.30
N LEU A 324 11.01 9.87 14.60
CA LEU A 324 12.09 9.05 15.16
C LEU A 324 13.25 8.89 14.18
N GLY A 325 12.93 8.85 12.88
CA GLY A 325 13.89 8.81 11.78
C GLY A 325 14.88 7.66 11.91
N THR A 326 16.06 7.79 11.28
CA THR A 326 17.17 6.83 11.46
C THR A 326 17.97 7.03 12.74
N SER A 327 17.82 8.19 13.39
CA SER A 327 18.51 8.52 14.65
C SER A 327 18.11 7.61 15.81
N SER A 328 17.01 6.85 15.69
CA SER A 328 16.65 5.86 16.68
C SER A 328 17.45 4.55 16.57
N CYS A 329 18.36 4.37 15.61
CA CYS A 329 19.26 3.22 15.59
C CYS A 329 20.62 3.63 15.03
N ASP A 330 21.55 3.90 15.95
CA ASP A 330 22.90 4.38 15.71
C ASP A 330 23.85 3.26 15.23
N ALA A 331 25.15 3.57 15.16
CA ALA A 331 26.19 2.64 14.73
C ALA A 331 26.29 1.38 15.63
N GLU A 332 25.99 1.49 16.92
CA GLU A 332 26.02 0.35 17.83
C GLU A 332 24.77 -0.52 17.65
N CYS A 333 23.60 0.11 17.63
CA CYS A 333 22.31 -0.54 17.36
C CYS A 333 22.35 -1.31 16.04
N THR A 334 22.95 -0.75 15.00
CA THR A 334 23.04 -1.39 13.67
C THR A 334 23.99 -2.59 13.61
N LYS A 335 24.77 -2.87 14.67
CA LYS A 335 25.45 -4.17 14.81
C LYS A 335 24.45 -5.31 15.00
N THR A 336 23.36 -5.04 15.72
CA THR A 336 22.30 -6.00 16.08
C THR A 336 21.09 -5.92 15.16
N TRP A 337 20.71 -4.72 14.74
CA TRP A 337 19.55 -4.43 13.91
C TRP A 337 20.00 -3.91 12.54
N LYS A 338 20.04 -4.78 11.54
CA LYS A 338 20.58 -4.44 10.22
C LYS A 338 19.54 -3.66 9.41
N PRO A 339 19.83 -2.43 8.97
CA PRO A 339 18.94 -1.68 8.09
C PRO A 339 18.62 -2.44 6.81
N LEU A 340 17.34 -2.51 6.41
CA LEU A 340 16.98 -2.99 5.09
C LEU A 340 17.35 -1.92 4.04
N LYS A 341 18.42 -2.16 3.31
CA LYS A 341 18.94 -1.21 2.32
C LYS A 341 17.96 -1.05 1.16
N ALA A 342 17.74 0.20 0.75
CA ALA A 342 17.02 0.53 -0.46
C ALA A 342 18.00 0.71 -1.62
N PRO A 343 17.76 0.14 -2.81
CA PRO A 343 18.65 0.31 -3.96
C PRO A 343 18.71 1.77 -4.44
N THR A 344 19.69 2.11 -5.25
CA THR A 344 19.90 3.49 -5.75
C THR A 344 18.75 3.99 -6.63
N ASN A 345 18.03 3.10 -7.30
CA ASN A 345 16.83 3.40 -8.08
C ASN A 345 15.53 3.27 -7.28
N ALA A 346 15.57 3.00 -5.97
CA ALA A 346 14.39 2.91 -5.14
C ALA A 346 13.60 4.22 -5.15
N VAL A 347 12.28 4.12 -5.32
CA VAL A 347 11.36 5.26 -5.29
C VAL A 347 10.26 4.98 -4.26
N ALA A 348 9.94 5.98 -3.45
CA ALA A 348 8.83 5.91 -2.50
C ALA A 348 7.50 5.68 -3.23
N SER A 349 6.62 4.83 -2.70
CA SER A 349 5.29 4.61 -3.25
C SER A 349 4.36 4.00 -2.20
N ALA A 350 3.10 4.45 -2.16
CA ALA A 350 2.09 3.98 -1.23
C ALA A 350 2.58 4.11 0.23
N TYR A 351 2.67 3.01 0.98
CA TYR A 351 3.16 2.99 2.36
C TYR A 351 4.69 2.91 2.49
N TRP A 352 5.43 2.79 1.37
CA TRP A 352 6.88 2.67 1.38
C TRP A 352 7.55 3.97 1.01
N GLU A 353 8.64 4.26 1.71
CA GLU A 353 9.46 5.44 1.48
C GLU A 353 10.93 5.08 1.54
N VAL A 354 11.77 6.05 1.18
CA VAL A 354 13.21 5.90 1.24
C VAL A 354 13.81 7.09 1.96
N ILE A 355 14.66 6.80 2.93
CA ILE A 355 15.45 7.80 3.65
C ILE A 355 16.93 7.57 3.42
N THR A 356 17.70 8.64 3.59
CA THR A 356 19.17 8.60 3.57
C THR A 356 19.67 8.68 5.01
N ARG A 357 20.51 7.72 5.39
CA ARG A 357 21.18 7.66 6.70
C ARG A 357 22.35 8.65 6.74
N GLU A 358 22.87 8.92 7.93
CA GLU A 358 24.04 9.81 8.13
C GLU A 358 25.29 9.34 7.38
N ASP A 359 25.44 8.03 7.20
CA ASP A 359 26.52 7.41 6.41
C ASP A 359 26.31 7.48 4.89
N GLY A 360 25.24 8.15 4.43
CA GLY A 360 24.86 8.28 3.03
C GLY A 360 24.14 7.06 2.44
N THR A 361 23.99 5.97 3.18
CA THR A 361 23.27 4.79 2.69
C THR A 361 21.75 5.03 2.68
N ARG A 362 21.05 4.38 1.74
CA ARG A 362 19.58 4.46 1.63
C ARG A 362 18.92 3.29 2.34
N GLN A 363 17.83 3.56 3.05
CA GLN A 363 17.09 2.56 3.81
C GLN A 363 15.59 2.63 3.45
N TRP A 364 14.95 1.47 3.36
CA TRP A 364 13.50 1.38 3.22
C TRP A 364 12.80 1.76 4.52
N VAL A 365 11.68 2.46 4.37
CA VAL A 365 10.80 2.89 5.46
C VAL A 365 9.40 2.39 5.14
N TYR A 366 8.75 1.79 6.12
CA TYR A 366 7.38 1.31 6.01
C TYR A 366 6.48 2.09 6.96
N ARG A 367 5.47 2.79 6.42
CA ARG A 367 4.53 3.62 7.18
C ARG A 367 5.26 4.57 8.13
N GLY A 368 6.29 5.24 7.63
CA GLY A 368 7.13 6.13 8.41
C GLY A 368 8.18 5.49 9.31
N PHE A 369 8.18 4.17 9.52
CA PHE A 369 9.18 3.49 10.35
C PHE A 369 10.30 2.87 9.49
N PRO A 370 11.58 3.20 9.73
CA PRO A 370 12.66 2.50 9.07
C PRO A 370 12.61 1.01 9.40
N VAL A 371 12.82 0.15 8.40
CA VAL A 371 12.73 -1.30 8.57
C VAL A 371 14.11 -1.95 8.69
N TYR A 372 14.19 -3.00 9.52
CA TYR A 372 15.42 -3.69 9.90
C TYR A 372 15.24 -5.21 9.89
N THR A 373 16.34 -5.95 9.73
CA THR A 373 16.43 -7.36 10.11
C THR A 373 17.19 -7.52 11.43
N TYR A 374 16.99 -8.63 12.13
CA TYR A 374 17.62 -8.89 13.42
C TYR A 374 18.68 -9.97 13.32
N ILE A 375 19.90 -9.74 13.85
CA ILE A 375 20.98 -10.74 13.77
C ILE A 375 20.69 -12.03 14.56
N GLY A 376 19.77 -11.98 15.51
CA GLY A 376 19.38 -13.16 16.30
C GLY A 376 18.51 -14.13 15.50
N ASP A 377 17.84 -13.68 14.45
CA ASP A 377 17.11 -14.55 13.53
C ASP A 377 18.12 -15.33 12.68
N LYS A 378 18.05 -16.66 12.73
CA LYS A 378 19.03 -17.57 12.08
C LYS A 378 18.48 -18.24 10.84
N LYS A 379 17.16 -18.31 10.71
CA LYS A 379 16.49 -18.87 9.54
C LYS A 379 15.25 -18.07 9.17
N PRO A 380 14.79 -18.19 7.92
CA PRO A 380 13.56 -17.54 7.49
C PRO A 380 12.38 -17.88 8.41
N GLY A 381 11.68 -16.84 8.89
CA GLY A 381 10.51 -16.95 9.75
C GLY A 381 10.80 -16.97 11.24
N ASP A 382 12.08 -16.93 11.64
CA ASP A 382 12.43 -16.57 13.01
C ASP A 382 11.90 -15.16 13.31
N MET A 383 11.39 -14.97 14.52
CA MET A 383 10.81 -13.71 15.01
C MET A 383 11.42 -13.31 16.38
N VAL A 384 12.68 -13.68 16.62
CA VAL A 384 13.31 -13.61 17.96
C VAL A 384 13.46 -12.15 18.43
N GLY A 385 13.54 -11.20 17.51
CA GLY A 385 13.60 -9.77 17.81
C GLY A 385 12.27 -9.16 18.27
N ASN A 386 11.14 -9.88 18.10
CA ASN A 386 9.82 -9.31 18.36
C ASN A 386 9.57 -9.09 19.85
N ASP A 387 8.92 -7.97 20.19
CA ASP A 387 8.61 -7.52 21.55
C ASP A 387 9.84 -7.38 22.46
N THR A 388 11.02 -7.18 21.87
CA THR A 388 12.20 -6.74 22.61
C THR A 388 12.13 -5.23 22.83
N TYR A 389 12.59 -4.75 23.99
CA TYR A 389 12.51 -3.33 24.34
C TYR A 389 13.80 -2.82 24.96
N GLU A 390 14.02 -1.53 24.80
CA GLU A 390 15.14 -0.79 25.35
C GLU A 390 14.60 0.38 26.16
N LEU A 391 15.04 0.49 27.41
CA LEU A 391 14.75 1.65 28.24
C LEU A 391 15.66 2.80 27.81
N MET A 392 15.07 3.97 27.60
CA MET A 392 15.78 5.18 27.19
C MET A 392 16.07 6.03 28.42
N HIS A 393 17.30 6.52 28.53
CA HIS A 393 17.77 7.38 29.61
C HIS A 393 18.17 8.77 29.07
N GLY A 394 18.20 9.80 29.93
CA GLY A 394 18.69 11.13 29.53
C GLY A 394 17.74 11.87 28.57
N GLU A 395 18.25 12.75 27.69
CA GLU A 395 17.39 13.53 26.77
C GLU A 395 16.61 12.66 25.77
N ASP A 396 17.13 11.47 25.45
CA ASP A 396 16.49 10.55 24.50
C ASP A 396 15.21 9.91 25.06
N GLN A 397 14.98 9.97 26.37
CA GLN A 397 13.71 9.54 26.97
C GLN A 397 12.53 10.39 26.48
N PHE A 398 12.76 11.67 26.18
CA PHE A 398 11.74 12.59 25.66
C PHE A 398 11.47 12.38 24.16
N LYS A 399 12.46 11.87 23.41
CA LYS A 399 12.26 11.43 22.02
C LYS A 399 11.48 10.12 21.92
N ALA A 400 11.41 9.34 23.00
CA ALA A 400 10.76 8.03 23.06
C ALA A 400 9.38 8.02 23.75
N ALA A 401 8.91 9.14 24.32
CA ALA A 401 7.65 9.19 25.06
C ALA A 401 6.59 10.06 24.36
N GLU A 402 5.34 9.60 24.33
CA GLU A 402 4.16 10.46 24.10
C GLU A 402 3.27 10.54 25.36
N ALA A 403 3.35 9.53 26.23
CA ALA A 403 2.86 9.56 27.61
C ALA A 403 3.87 8.86 28.52
N ALA A 404 4.24 9.49 29.64
CA ALA A 404 5.28 9.00 30.54
C ALA A 404 4.92 7.62 31.13
N PHE A 405 5.63 6.57 30.70
CA PHE A 405 5.60 5.27 31.35
C PHE A 405 6.39 5.37 32.67
N ARG A 406 5.72 5.66 33.79
CA ARG A 406 6.37 5.71 35.12
C ARG A 406 7.69 6.52 35.15
N GLY A 407 7.77 7.60 34.36
CA GLY A 407 8.95 8.47 34.29
C GLY A 407 10.12 8.00 33.40
N ALA A 408 10.01 6.90 32.65
CA ALA A 408 11.04 6.45 31.69
C ALA A 408 10.44 6.21 30.29
N GLY A 409 11.09 6.76 29.25
CA GLY A 409 10.76 6.45 27.86
C GLY A 409 11.29 5.07 27.47
N ALA A 410 10.57 4.33 26.64
CA ALA A 410 11.04 3.05 26.12
C ALA A 410 10.76 2.92 24.62
N MET A 411 11.65 2.22 23.93
CA MET A 411 11.50 1.86 22.52
C MET A 411 11.30 0.35 22.43
N VAL A 412 10.40 -0.08 21.56
CA VAL A 412 10.05 -1.49 21.37
C VAL A 412 10.28 -1.86 19.91
N TRP A 413 10.88 -3.01 19.70
CA TRP A 413 11.02 -3.66 18.41
C TRP A 413 9.86 -4.60 18.18
N GLN A 414 9.21 -4.47 17.04
CA GLN A 414 8.11 -5.33 16.66
C GLN A 414 8.25 -5.77 15.22
N ALA A 415 7.82 -6.99 14.95
CA ALA A 415 7.73 -7.49 13.60
C ALA A 415 6.87 -6.52 12.78
N ALA A 416 7.41 -6.11 11.64
CA ALA A 416 6.74 -5.23 10.71
C ALA A 416 5.59 -6.01 10.09
N VAL A 417 4.38 -5.71 10.53
CA VAL A 417 3.17 -6.20 9.90
C VAL A 417 2.79 -5.26 8.76
N PRO A 418 2.24 -5.79 7.65
CA PRO A 418 1.80 -5.01 6.52
C PRO A 418 0.76 -3.95 6.89
#